data_AF-A0AA85KFQ1-F1
#
_entry.id   AF-A0AA85KFQ1-F1
#
_cell.length_a   1.000
_cell.length_b   1.000
_cell.length_c   1.000
_cell.angle_alpha   90.00
_cell.angle_beta   90.00
_cell.angle_gamma   90.00
#
_symmetry.space_group_name_H-M   'P 1'
#
loop_
_entity.id
_entity.type
_entity.pdbx_description
1 polymer ?
#
loop_
_entity_poly.entity_id
_entity_poly.type
_entity_poly.pdbx_seq_one_letter_code
_entity_poly.pdbx_strand_id
1 'polypeptide(L)'
;MGTWLNGSCIADLVCVLRTLPTREAVQNLANFVRSQLTTNKSSTEYINCKVELESYGFSVTSGDYVVQVLITTTPMNLNKVDPNIHINLAAQKTALASIRHLRWTEEHASHPTVKVLTRILKDFRRRFRGFSCLNSWLINLLAQYAVMNSPQCQPLPLNHAFRRVLYLLSSGFLLPGSTGLLDPCEPGYIRLHSLMSLAQQDELCCTAQVLLRILIHGGHQLLFTQNDLTEDSREKLLKAASKLVDSGNFEWPEPVIES
;
A
#
# COMPACT_ATOMS: atom_id res chain seq x y z
N MET A 1 2.93 -9.97 6.96
CA MET A 1 1.54 -9.45 6.78
C MET A 1 0.58 -10.40 6.06
N GLY A 2 1.00 -11.17 5.04
CA GLY A 2 0.12 -12.16 4.38
C GLY A 2 -0.98 -11.55 3.50
N THR A 3 -0.77 -10.33 2.98
CA THR A 3 -1.73 -9.56 2.17
C THR A 3 -1.27 -9.38 0.73
N TRP A 4 -0.71 -10.45 0.17
CA TRP A 4 -0.20 -10.51 -1.21
C TRP A 4 -1.38 -10.62 -2.18
N LEU A 5 -1.22 -10.03 -3.37
CA LEU A 5 -2.15 -10.20 -4.48
C LEU A 5 -1.51 -11.08 -5.54
N ASN A 6 -2.33 -11.82 -6.30
CA ASN A 6 -1.84 -12.56 -7.44
C ASN A 6 -1.10 -11.62 -8.42
N GLY A 7 -0.02 -12.13 -9.03
CA GLY A 7 0.89 -11.34 -9.87
C GLY A 7 1.78 -10.34 -9.11
N SER A 8 1.71 -10.28 -7.78
CA SER A 8 2.64 -9.47 -6.98
C SER A 8 3.73 -10.39 -6.45
N CYS A 9 4.87 -10.37 -7.12
CA CYS A 9 5.97 -11.28 -6.83
C CYS A 9 7.11 -10.57 -6.09
N ILE A 10 6.82 -9.45 -5.40
CA ILE A 10 7.81 -8.63 -4.69
C ILE A 10 7.71 -8.85 -3.18
N ALA A 11 8.82 -9.23 -2.55
CA ALA A 11 8.98 -9.40 -1.11
C ALA A 11 9.96 -8.37 -0.54
N ASP A 12 9.67 -7.82 0.64
CA ASP A 12 10.61 -6.96 1.36
C ASP A 12 11.27 -7.73 2.51
N LEU A 13 12.60 -7.63 2.59
CA LEU A 13 13.41 -8.11 3.70
C LEU A 13 14.22 -6.95 4.28
N VAL A 14 14.06 -6.64 5.56
CA VAL A 14 14.85 -5.58 6.20
C VAL A 14 16.06 -6.16 6.92
N CYS A 15 17.26 -5.69 6.55
CA CYS A 15 18.52 -6.05 7.18
C CYS A 15 19.03 -4.88 8.04
N VAL A 16 19.15 -5.10 9.36
CA VAL A 16 19.64 -4.09 10.31
C VAL A 16 21.10 -4.36 10.64
N LEU A 17 22.00 -3.51 10.14
CA LEU A 17 23.42 -3.56 10.45
C LEU A 17 23.71 -2.94 11.81
N ARG A 18 24.68 -3.52 12.54
CA ARG A 18 25.20 -2.93 13.78
C ARG A 18 26.06 -1.69 13.53
N THR A 19 26.71 -1.64 12.37
CA THR A 19 27.57 -0.55 11.91
C THR A 19 26.82 0.39 10.96
N LEU A 20 27.46 1.50 10.58
CA LEU A 20 26.95 2.38 9.53
C LEU A 20 26.96 1.64 8.18
N PRO A 21 25.88 1.72 7.38
CA PRO A 21 25.76 0.99 6.13
C PRO A 21 26.50 1.71 5.00
N THR A 22 27.81 1.46 4.90
CA THR A 22 28.65 1.98 3.81
C THR A 22 28.27 1.31 2.49
N ARG A 23 28.41 2.02 1.35
CA ARG A 23 28.14 1.44 0.02
C ARG A 23 28.98 0.19 -0.24
N GLU A 24 30.23 0.20 0.20
CA GLU A 24 31.14 -0.95 0.11
C GLU A 24 30.65 -2.15 0.94
N ALA A 25 30.18 -1.94 2.17
CA ALA A 25 29.64 -3.01 3.01
C ALA A 25 28.39 -3.64 2.39
N VAL A 26 27.51 -2.81 1.82
CA VAL A 26 26.32 -3.27 1.08
C VAL A 26 26.70 -4.07 -0.16
N GLN A 27 27.68 -3.60 -0.92
CA GLN A 27 28.19 -4.31 -2.10
C GLN A 27 28.81 -5.66 -1.73
N ASN A 28 29.60 -5.70 -0.66
CA ASN A 28 30.20 -6.93 -0.15
C ASN A 28 29.13 -7.93 0.31
N LEU A 29 28.08 -7.45 0.99
CA LEU A 29 26.95 -8.29 1.40
C LEU A 29 26.19 -8.83 0.17
N ALA A 30 25.90 -7.99 -0.83
CA ALA A 30 25.25 -8.41 -2.06
C ALA A 30 26.08 -9.44 -2.84
N ASN A 31 27.41 -9.25 -2.91
CA ASN A 31 28.34 -10.20 -3.53
C ASN A 31 28.38 -11.53 -2.77
N PHE A 32 28.35 -11.49 -1.44
CA PHE A 32 28.28 -12.67 -0.60
C PHE A 32 26.97 -13.43 -0.81
N VAL A 33 25.83 -12.74 -0.85
CA VAL A 33 24.54 -13.38 -1.16
C VAL A 33 24.57 -14.00 -2.56
N ARG A 34 25.13 -13.30 -3.55
CA ARG A 34 25.29 -13.82 -4.91
C ARG A 34 26.10 -15.11 -4.93
N SER A 35 27.24 -15.15 -4.24
CA SER A 35 28.08 -16.35 -4.20
C SER A 35 27.38 -17.53 -3.51
N GLN A 36 26.69 -17.29 -2.37
CA GLN A 36 25.93 -18.32 -1.65
C GLN A 36 24.80 -18.92 -2.50
N LEU A 37 24.07 -18.07 -3.23
CA LEU A 37 23.01 -18.53 -4.14
C LEU A 37 23.57 -19.33 -5.33
N THR A 38 24.78 -19.05 -5.79
CA THR A 38 25.42 -19.81 -6.88
C THR A 38 26.09 -21.11 -6.44
N THR A 39 26.51 -21.23 -5.18
CA THR A 39 27.24 -22.39 -4.64
C THR A 39 26.28 -23.51 -4.20
N ASN A 40 25.13 -23.18 -3.64
CA ASN A 40 24.14 -24.15 -3.13
C ASN A 40 23.29 -24.81 -4.25
N LYS A 41 23.90 -25.13 -5.41
CA LYS A 41 23.24 -25.78 -6.56
C LYS A 41 22.89 -27.24 -6.26
N SER A 42 21.94 -27.46 -5.36
CA SER A 42 21.28 -28.73 -5.15
C SER A 42 20.00 -28.75 -5.98
N SER A 43 19.92 -29.65 -6.96
CA SER A 43 18.71 -30.09 -7.68
C SER A 43 17.90 -29.01 -8.42
N THR A 44 18.02 -29.02 -9.76
CA THR A 44 16.93 -28.76 -10.74
C THR A 44 15.79 -27.83 -10.28
N GLU A 45 15.94 -26.50 -10.48
CA GLU A 45 14.89 -25.53 -10.93
C GLU A 45 15.21 -24.05 -10.64
N TYR A 46 16.22 -23.71 -9.82
CA TYR A 46 16.54 -22.30 -9.53
C TYR A 46 17.51 -21.69 -10.57
N ILE A 47 16.94 -21.34 -11.73
CA ILE A 47 17.62 -20.77 -12.89
C ILE A 47 17.80 -19.25 -12.70
N ASN A 48 19.05 -18.78 -12.73
CA ASN A 48 19.46 -17.37 -12.90
C ASN A 48 18.96 -16.34 -11.85
N CYS A 49 19.29 -16.55 -10.57
CA CYS A 49 19.15 -15.46 -9.59
C CYS A 49 20.07 -14.29 -9.94
N LYS A 50 19.49 -13.12 -10.23
CA LYS A 50 20.22 -11.86 -10.46
C LYS A 50 20.22 -11.04 -9.16
N VAL A 51 21.39 -10.56 -8.75
CA VAL A 51 21.51 -9.66 -7.59
C VAL A 51 21.95 -8.30 -8.09
N GLU A 52 21.17 -7.25 -7.83
CA GLU A 52 21.43 -5.88 -8.28
C GLU A 52 21.50 -4.92 -7.10
N LEU A 53 22.44 -3.96 -7.15
CA LEU A 53 22.58 -2.94 -6.12
C LEU A 53 21.56 -1.84 -6.35
N GLU A 54 20.95 -1.39 -5.27
CA GLU A 54 19.87 -0.41 -5.28
C GLU A 54 20.12 0.69 -4.25
N SER A 55 19.44 1.83 -4.41
CA SER A 55 19.58 2.97 -3.50
C SER A 55 19.26 2.65 -2.02
N TYR A 56 18.43 1.63 -1.80
CA TYR A 56 18.01 1.15 -0.48
C TYR A 56 18.80 -0.08 0.02
N GLY A 57 19.71 -0.63 -0.77
CA GLY A 57 20.38 -1.89 -0.48
C GLY A 57 20.65 -2.70 -1.74
N PHE A 58 19.94 -3.81 -1.91
CA PHE A 58 20.02 -4.63 -3.12
C PHE A 58 18.73 -5.41 -3.35
N SER A 59 18.53 -5.88 -4.58
CA SER A 59 17.42 -6.76 -4.97
C SER A 59 17.95 -8.12 -5.41
N VAL A 60 17.19 -9.17 -5.14
CA VAL A 60 17.44 -10.53 -5.62
C VAL A 60 16.27 -10.95 -6.49
N THR A 61 16.50 -11.15 -7.78
CA THR A 61 15.46 -11.47 -8.76
C THR A 61 15.64 -12.90 -9.26
N SER A 62 14.56 -13.68 -9.30
CA SER A 62 14.51 -15.04 -9.84
C SER A 62 13.21 -15.20 -10.63
N GLY A 63 13.31 -15.25 -11.97
CA GLY A 63 12.13 -15.18 -12.84
C GLY A 63 11.33 -13.90 -12.58
N ASP A 64 10.04 -14.06 -12.27
CA ASP A 64 9.14 -12.95 -11.93
C ASP A 64 9.22 -12.53 -10.45
N TYR A 65 9.95 -13.27 -9.61
CA TYR A 65 10.06 -13.00 -8.17
C TYR A 65 11.21 -12.06 -7.85
N VAL A 66 10.94 -11.05 -7.03
CA VAL A 66 11.91 -10.06 -6.57
C VAL A 66 11.89 -10.01 -5.05
N VAL A 67 13.05 -10.15 -4.42
CA VAL A 67 13.24 -9.91 -2.99
C VAL A 67 14.05 -8.64 -2.83
N GLN A 68 13.45 -7.59 -2.31
CA GLN A 68 14.11 -6.32 -2.00
C GLN A 68 14.72 -6.41 -0.60
N VAL A 69 16.04 -6.34 -0.51
CA VAL A 69 16.76 -6.30 0.76
C VAL A 69 17.02 -4.85 1.13
N LEU A 70 16.17 -4.33 2.02
CA LEU A 70 16.23 -2.97 2.54
C LEU A 70 17.26 -2.91 3.67
N ILE A 71 18.35 -2.18 3.47
CA ILE A 71 19.42 -2.08 4.44
C ILE A 71 19.22 -0.85 5.31
N THR A 72 19.41 -1.04 6.61
CA THR A 72 19.37 0.05 7.59
C THR A 72 20.31 -0.24 8.76
N THR A 73 20.36 0.66 9.73
CA THR A 73 21.18 0.54 10.93
C THR A 73 20.37 0.93 12.16
N THR A 74 20.99 0.86 13.34
CA THR A 74 20.34 1.25 14.59
C THR A 74 20.01 2.75 14.60
N PRO A 75 18.95 3.19 15.30
CA PRO A 75 18.58 4.61 15.39
C PRO A 75 19.72 5.53 15.86
N MET A 76 20.60 5.05 16.74
CA MET A 76 21.76 5.81 17.22
C MET A 76 22.76 6.15 16.10
N ASN A 77 22.89 5.27 15.11
CA ASN A 77 23.80 5.47 13.98
C ASN A 77 23.21 6.37 12.90
N LEU A 78 21.88 6.50 12.79
CA LEU A 78 21.25 7.33 11.76
C LEU A 78 21.71 8.80 11.79
N ASN A 79 22.03 9.32 12.98
CA ASN A 79 22.50 10.70 13.17
C ASN A 79 23.95 10.90 12.70
N LYS A 80 24.66 9.83 12.33
CA LYS A 80 26.07 9.83 11.90
C LYS A 80 26.22 9.45 10.42
N VAL A 81 25.11 9.42 9.67
CA VAL A 81 25.09 9.02 8.27
C VAL A 81 25.65 10.15 7.40
N ASP A 82 26.85 9.94 6.87
CA ASP A 82 27.44 10.72 5.78
C ASP A 82 26.88 10.31 4.39
N PRO A 83 26.25 11.23 3.62
CA PRO A 83 25.75 10.96 2.27
C PRO A 83 26.79 10.53 1.24
N ASN A 84 28.08 10.83 1.44
CA ASN A 84 29.15 10.48 0.51
C ASN A 84 29.57 9.01 0.63
N ILE A 85 29.41 8.40 1.81
CA ILE A 85 29.94 7.07 2.14
C ILE A 85 28.81 6.04 2.31
N HIS A 86 27.67 6.48 2.86
CA HIS A 86 26.59 5.59 3.25
C HIS A 86 25.45 5.55 2.23
N ILE A 87 24.60 4.53 2.36
CA ILE A 87 23.33 4.46 1.63
C ILE A 87 22.38 5.57 2.06
N ASN A 88 21.39 5.87 1.22
CA ASN A 88 20.49 7.00 1.39
C ASN A 88 19.77 6.99 2.77
N LEU A 89 19.82 8.10 3.49
CA LEU A 89 19.22 8.21 4.83
C LEU A 89 17.69 8.01 4.81
N ALA A 90 16.99 8.52 3.79
CA ALA A 90 15.55 8.33 3.66
C ALA A 90 15.20 6.85 3.44
N ALA A 91 15.96 6.13 2.62
CA ALA A 91 15.78 4.69 2.45
C ALA A 91 15.98 3.90 3.76
N GLN A 92 17.01 4.25 4.54
CA GLN A 92 17.25 3.66 5.86
C GLN A 92 16.09 3.92 6.84
N LYS A 93 15.53 5.14 6.83
CA LYS A 93 14.37 5.50 7.66
C LYS A 93 13.12 4.74 7.23
N THR A 94 12.86 4.61 5.92
CA THR A 94 11.76 3.82 5.37
C THR A 94 11.87 2.35 5.77
N ALA A 95 13.07 1.77 5.70
CA ALA A 95 13.30 0.38 6.12
C ALA A 95 12.99 0.16 7.61
N LEU A 96 13.35 1.10 8.49
CA LEU A 96 12.99 1.04 9.91
C LEU A 96 11.48 1.26 10.14
N ALA A 97 10.85 2.14 9.37
CA ALA A 97 9.40 2.31 9.40
C ALA A 97 8.69 1.01 9.00
N SER A 98 9.15 0.31 7.97
CA SER A 98 8.62 -1.01 7.58
C SER A 98 8.69 -2.05 8.70
N ILE A 99 9.75 -2.05 9.52
CA ILE A 99 9.83 -2.93 10.71
C ILE A 99 8.75 -2.56 11.73
N ARG A 100 8.56 -1.26 12.01
CA ARG A 100 7.51 -0.78 12.94
C ARG A 100 6.12 -1.13 12.43
N HIS A 101 5.84 -0.86 11.15
CA HIS A 101 4.59 -1.20 10.50
C HIS A 101 4.31 -2.71 10.55
N LEU A 102 5.33 -3.54 10.33
CA LEU A 102 5.19 -4.99 10.41
C LEU A 102 4.75 -5.42 11.81
N ARG A 103 5.48 -5.00 12.85
CA ARG A 103 5.15 -5.31 14.25
C ARG A 103 3.75 -4.84 14.62
N TRP A 104 3.43 -3.59 14.31
CA TRP A 104 2.11 -3.03 14.58
C TRP A 104 1.01 -3.84 13.89
N THR A 105 1.22 -4.24 12.62
CA THR A 105 0.23 -5.03 11.87
C THR A 105 0.05 -6.43 12.46
N GLU A 106 1.12 -7.07 12.93
CA GLU A 106 1.06 -8.38 13.58
C GLU A 106 0.22 -8.33 14.87
N GLU A 107 0.36 -7.26 15.63
CA GLU A 107 -0.36 -7.06 16.90
C GLU A 107 -1.82 -6.58 16.68
N HIS A 108 -2.06 -5.66 15.74
CA HIS A 108 -3.33 -4.91 15.65
C HIS A 108 -4.20 -5.24 14.43
N ALA A 109 -3.64 -5.92 13.42
CA ALA A 109 -4.28 -6.17 12.12
C ALA A 109 -4.16 -7.65 11.68
N SER A 110 -4.00 -8.57 12.63
CA SER A 110 -3.86 -10.01 12.37
C SER A 110 -5.17 -10.70 11.97
N HIS A 111 -6.32 -10.06 12.25
CA HIS A 111 -7.66 -10.61 12.02
C HIS A 111 -7.89 -10.97 10.54
N PRO A 112 -8.48 -12.14 10.21
CA PRO A 112 -8.68 -12.58 8.82
C PRO A 112 -9.45 -11.58 7.95
N THR A 113 -10.52 -10.98 8.48
CA THR A 113 -11.32 -9.97 7.75
C THR A 113 -10.49 -8.75 7.38
N VAL A 114 -9.57 -8.31 8.26
CA VAL A 114 -8.67 -7.18 7.96
C VAL A 114 -7.79 -7.55 6.77
N LYS A 115 -7.16 -8.74 6.79
CA LYS A 115 -6.30 -9.22 5.69
C LYS A 115 -7.04 -9.37 4.36
N VAL A 116 -8.28 -9.83 4.38
CA VAL A 116 -9.12 -9.91 3.17
C VAL A 116 -9.46 -8.51 2.66
N LEU A 117 -9.90 -7.61 3.55
CA LEU A 117 -10.23 -6.23 3.17
C LEU A 117 -9.02 -5.48 2.64
N THR A 118 -7.84 -5.61 3.25
CA THR A 118 -6.58 -5.06 2.74
C THR A 118 -6.31 -5.51 1.31
N ARG A 119 -6.51 -6.80 0.99
CA ARG A 119 -6.34 -7.31 -0.38
C ARG A 119 -7.33 -6.68 -1.35
N ILE A 120 -8.61 -6.56 -0.96
CA ILE A 120 -9.62 -5.87 -1.76
C ILE A 120 -9.21 -4.43 -2.03
N LEU A 121 -8.76 -3.68 -1.01
CA LEU A 121 -8.35 -2.28 -1.19
C LEU A 121 -7.10 -2.13 -2.06
N LYS A 122 -6.13 -3.06 -1.95
CA LYS A 122 -4.97 -3.09 -2.85
C LYS A 122 -5.36 -3.39 -4.31
N ASP A 123 -6.37 -4.23 -4.51
CA ASP A 123 -6.92 -4.51 -5.84
C ASP A 123 -7.68 -3.28 -6.39
N PHE A 124 -8.47 -2.61 -5.56
CA PHE A 124 -9.12 -1.36 -5.93
C PHE A 124 -8.12 -0.28 -6.30
N ARG A 125 -7.01 -0.16 -5.57
CA ARG A 125 -5.90 0.72 -5.94
C ARG A 125 -5.33 0.46 -7.35
N ARG A 126 -5.39 -0.78 -7.84
CA ARG A 126 -4.94 -1.12 -9.20
C ARG A 126 -5.98 -0.85 -10.28
N ARG A 127 -7.26 -0.80 -9.92
CA ARG A 127 -8.39 -0.70 -10.86
C ARG A 127 -9.07 0.66 -10.87
N PHE A 128 -8.91 1.45 -9.81
CA PHE A 128 -9.55 2.74 -9.63
C PHE A 128 -8.51 3.85 -9.46
N ARG A 129 -8.50 4.84 -10.38
CA ARG A 129 -7.54 5.95 -10.45
C ARG A 129 -7.49 6.73 -9.15
N GLY A 130 -8.64 7.09 -8.57
CA GLY A 130 -8.69 7.81 -7.29
C GLY A 130 -8.09 7.03 -6.11
N PHE A 131 -8.01 5.69 -6.19
CA PHE A 131 -7.38 4.87 -5.16
C PHE A 131 -5.86 4.74 -5.33
N SER A 132 -5.29 5.21 -6.45
CA SER A 132 -3.86 5.08 -6.79
C SER A 132 -2.94 5.73 -5.75
N CYS A 133 -3.39 6.85 -5.15
CA CYS A 133 -2.66 7.63 -4.14
C CYS A 133 -2.51 6.91 -2.79
N LEU A 134 -3.32 5.88 -2.52
CA LEU A 134 -3.30 5.16 -1.25
C LEU A 134 -2.02 4.32 -1.13
N ASN A 135 -1.07 4.78 -0.31
CA ASN A 135 0.12 3.98 -0.04
C ASN A 135 -0.24 2.68 0.73
N SER A 136 0.64 1.68 0.67
CA SER A 136 0.39 0.34 1.25
C SER A 136 0.09 0.40 2.76
N TRP A 137 0.76 1.31 3.48
CA TRP A 137 0.56 1.47 4.92
C TRP A 137 -0.80 2.07 5.26
N LEU A 138 -1.21 3.12 4.55
CA LEU A 138 -2.52 3.73 4.66
C LEU A 138 -3.65 2.73 4.37
N ILE A 139 -3.47 1.85 3.38
CA ILE A 139 -4.43 0.77 3.10
C ILE A 139 -4.56 -0.20 4.28
N ASN A 140 -3.45 -0.60 4.90
CA ASN A 140 -3.46 -1.50 6.05
C ASN A 140 -4.21 -0.86 7.23
N LEU A 141 -3.91 0.41 7.52
CA LEU A 141 -4.56 1.16 8.61
C LEU A 141 -6.03 1.41 8.33
N LEU A 142 -6.41 1.77 7.11
CA LEU A 142 -7.80 1.97 6.72
C LEU A 142 -8.61 0.69 6.85
N ALA A 143 -8.06 -0.46 6.43
CA ALA A 143 -8.70 -1.75 6.59
C ALA A 143 -8.85 -2.14 8.06
N GLN A 144 -7.80 -1.96 8.86
CA GLN A 144 -7.83 -2.24 10.29
C GLN A 144 -8.87 -1.35 10.99
N TYR A 145 -8.85 -0.05 10.71
CA TYR A 145 -9.77 0.93 11.28
C TYR A 145 -11.23 0.59 10.93
N ALA A 146 -11.50 0.30 9.66
CA ALA A 146 -12.85 -0.01 9.21
C ALA A 146 -13.42 -1.27 9.91
N VAL A 147 -12.60 -2.30 10.12
CA VAL A 147 -13.02 -3.56 10.74
C VAL A 147 -13.09 -3.47 12.26
N MET A 148 -12.05 -2.95 12.90
CA MET A 148 -11.83 -3.08 14.34
C MET A 148 -12.40 -1.91 15.15
N ASN A 149 -12.52 -0.71 14.56
CA ASN A 149 -13.04 0.45 15.28
C ASN A 149 -14.58 0.44 15.29
N SER A 150 -15.19 -0.56 15.92
CA SER A 150 -16.65 -0.67 16.05
C SER A 150 -17.10 -0.37 17.48
N PRO A 151 -18.26 0.29 17.69
CA PRO A 151 -18.79 0.55 19.04
C PRO A 151 -19.05 -0.73 19.85
N GLN A 152 -19.29 -1.84 19.17
CA GLN A 152 -19.57 -3.15 19.77
C GLN A 152 -18.28 -3.89 20.18
N CYS A 153 -17.10 -3.30 19.95
CA CYS A 153 -15.79 -3.92 20.17
C CYS A 153 -15.64 -5.30 19.48
N GLN A 154 -16.40 -5.52 18.41
CA GLN A 154 -16.38 -6.75 17.60
C GLN A 154 -15.93 -6.42 16.18
N PRO A 155 -15.10 -7.26 15.55
CA PRO A 155 -14.71 -7.08 14.16
C PRO A 155 -15.94 -7.06 13.24
N LEU A 156 -16.07 -6.02 12.40
CA LEU A 156 -17.15 -5.99 11.42
C LEU A 156 -17.01 -7.12 10.39
N PRO A 157 -18.12 -7.70 9.91
CA PRO A 157 -18.09 -8.63 8.80
C PRO A 157 -17.61 -7.92 7.52
N LEU A 158 -17.03 -8.68 6.59
CA LEU A 158 -16.31 -8.13 5.42
C LEU A 158 -17.16 -7.17 4.59
N ASN A 159 -18.43 -7.51 4.33
CA ASN A 159 -19.37 -6.70 3.58
C ASN A 159 -19.64 -5.34 4.25
N HIS A 160 -19.79 -5.32 5.58
CA HIS A 160 -20.00 -4.08 6.34
C HIS A 160 -18.72 -3.25 6.39
N ALA A 161 -17.56 -3.89 6.61
CA ALA A 161 -16.28 -3.21 6.64
C ALA A 161 -15.92 -2.58 5.28
N PHE A 162 -16.15 -3.30 4.18
CA PHE A 162 -15.95 -2.77 2.82
C PHE A 162 -16.85 -1.57 2.53
N ARG A 163 -18.16 -1.68 2.84
CA ARG A 163 -19.10 -0.57 2.70
C ARG A 163 -18.68 0.62 3.56
N ARG A 164 -18.20 0.38 4.78
CA ARG A 164 -17.72 1.42 5.70
C ARG A 164 -16.50 2.15 5.15
N VAL A 165 -15.56 1.47 4.48
CA VAL A 165 -14.42 2.14 3.82
C VAL A 165 -14.93 3.15 2.80
N LEU A 166 -15.86 2.76 1.93
CA LEU A 166 -16.44 3.68 0.95
C LEU A 166 -17.17 4.85 1.61
N TYR A 167 -17.93 4.61 2.68
CA TYR A 167 -18.57 5.70 3.45
C TYR A 167 -17.56 6.70 4.02
N LEU A 168 -16.51 6.21 4.69
CA LEU A 168 -15.46 7.06 5.28
C LEU A 168 -14.79 7.93 4.20
N LEU A 169 -14.38 7.31 3.09
CA LEU A 169 -13.73 8.03 2.01
C LEU A 169 -14.68 9.04 1.35
N SER A 170 -15.94 8.67 1.13
CA SER A 170 -16.95 9.54 0.50
C SER A 170 -17.33 10.75 1.36
N SER A 171 -17.28 10.59 2.69
CA SER A 171 -17.57 11.65 3.66
C SER A 171 -16.38 12.58 3.91
N GLY A 172 -15.31 12.49 3.12
CA GLY A 172 -14.14 13.35 3.27
C GLY A 172 -13.21 12.97 4.42
N PHE A 173 -13.18 11.70 4.86
CA PHE A 173 -12.32 11.30 5.98
C PHE A 173 -10.82 11.56 5.74
N LEU A 174 -10.38 11.66 4.48
CA LEU A 174 -9.01 11.98 4.10
C LEU A 174 -8.87 13.33 3.38
N LEU A 175 -9.86 14.23 3.52
CA LEU A 175 -9.81 15.61 3.01
C LEU A 175 -9.18 16.58 4.03
N PRO A 176 -8.77 17.78 3.59
CA PRO A 176 -8.26 18.82 4.48
C PRO A 176 -9.24 19.16 5.60
N GLY A 177 -8.71 19.37 6.81
CA GLY A 177 -9.51 19.63 8.01
C GLY A 177 -9.97 18.35 8.74
N SER A 178 -9.92 17.18 8.10
CA SER A 178 -10.19 15.91 8.78
C SER A 178 -9.07 15.53 9.75
N THR A 179 -9.44 14.78 10.79
CA THR A 179 -8.48 14.08 11.65
C THR A 179 -7.84 12.90 10.91
N GLY A 180 -8.60 12.24 10.02
CA GLY A 180 -8.17 11.10 9.21
C GLY A 180 -7.53 9.97 10.03
N LEU A 181 -6.53 9.32 9.43
CA LEU A 181 -5.75 8.28 10.10
C LEU A 181 -4.41 8.85 10.57
N LEU A 182 -4.15 8.67 11.86
CA LEU A 182 -2.88 8.96 12.48
C LEU A 182 -1.94 7.76 12.30
N ASP A 183 -0.66 8.01 12.10
CA ASP A 183 0.35 6.95 12.07
C ASP A 183 0.67 6.49 13.51
N PRO A 184 0.31 5.25 13.91
CA PRO A 184 0.60 4.75 15.24
C PRO A 184 2.08 4.38 15.43
N CYS A 185 2.87 4.32 14.36
CA CYS A 185 4.26 3.90 14.36
C CYS A 185 5.27 5.05 14.39
N GLU A 186 4.81 6.30 14.28
CA GLU A 186 5.66 7.49 14.28
C GLU A 186 5.38 8.36 15.51
N PRO A 187 6.40 9.03 16.07
CA PRO A 187 6.19 9.98 17.15
C PRO A 187 5.44 11.22 16.62
N GLY A 188 4.42 11.64 17.36
CA GLY A 188 3.59 12.80 17.04
C GLY A 188 2.28 12.45 16.33
N TYR A 189 1.45 13.46 16.11
CA TYR A 189 0.12 13.31 15.48
C TYR A 189 0.22 13.45 13.95
N ILE A 190 0.95 12.54 13.31
CA ILE A 190 1.14 12.55 11.85
C ILE A 190 -0.10 11.98 11.17
N ARG A 191 -0.81 12.81 10.41
CA ARG A 191 -1.94 12.39 9.59
C ARG A 191 -1.45 11.83 8.25
N LEU A 192 -1.72 10.56 7.97
CA LEU A 192 -1.16 9.91 6.77
C LEU A 192 -1.64 10.49 5.44
N HIS A 193 -2.83 11.08 5.41
CA HIS A 193 -3.35 11.72 4.20
C HIS A 193 -2.65 13.05 3.88
N SER A 194 -1.90 13.65 4.81
CA SER A 194 -1.13 14.86 4.53
C SER A 194 0.07 14.61 3.60
N LEU A 195 0.39 13.35 3.31
CA LEU A 195 1.41 12.96 2.33
C LEU A 195 0.86 12.98 0.88
N MET A 196 -0.45 13.10 0.71
CA MET A 196 -1.12 13.17 -0.60
C MET A 196 -1.36 14.63 -0.99
N SER A 197 -1.30 14.94 -2.28
CA SER A 197 -1.68 16.28 -2.77
C SER A 197 -3.17 16.53 -2.56
N LEU A 198 -3.60 17.79 -2.56
CA LEU A 198 -5.01 18.15 -2.44
C LEU A 198 -5.84 17.56 -3.59
N ALA A 199 -5.32 17.60 -4.81
CA ALA A 199 -5.94 16.97 -5.98
C ALA A 199 -6.11 15.45 -5.79
N GLN A 200 -5.11 14.75 -5.24
CA GLN A 200 -5.22 13.31 -4.96
C GLN A 200 -6.26 13.00 -3.86
N GLN A 201 -6.36 13.84 -2.84
CA GLN A 201 -7.36 13.69 -1.78
C GLN A 201 -8.78 13.88 -2.32
N ASP A 202 -8.96 14.90 -3.18
CA ASP A 202 -10.23 15.18 -3.85
C ASP A 202 -10.62 14.05 -4.80
N GLU A 203 -9.72 13.63 -5.70
CA GLU A 203 -9.96 12.54 -6.65
C GLU A 203 -10.36 11.24 -5.92
N LEU A 204 -9.66 10.90 -4.83
CA LEU A 204 -10.02 9.74 -4.01
C LEU A 204 -11.43 9.86 -3.43
N CYS A 205 -11.80 11.04 -2.91
CA CYS A 205 -13.11 11.28 -2.31
C CYS A 205 -14.22 11.19 -3.37
N CYS A 206 -14.05 11.88 -4.49
CA CYS A 206 -14.94 11.85 -5.65
C CYS A 206 -15.13 10.44 -6.21
N THR A 207 -14.04 9.69 -6.38
CA THR A 207 -14.12 8.30 -6.81
C THR A 207 -14.89 7.47 -5.80
N ALA A 208 -14.60 7.58 -4.51
CA ALA A 208 -15.31 6.85 -3.47
C ALA A 208 -16.81 7.16 -3.45
N GLN A 209 -17.22 8.43 -3.66
CA GLN A 209 -18.62 8.85 -3.73
C GLN A 209 -19.37 8.17 -4.88
N VAL A 210 -18.75 8.07 -6.07
CA VAL A 210 -19.33 7.35 -7.20
C VAL A 210 -19.47 5.86 -6.88
N LEU A 211 -18.39 5.21 -6.41
CA LEU A 211 -18.41 3.78 -6.09
C LEU A 211 -19.40 3.43 -4.97
N LEU A 212 -19.57 4.33 -3.98
CA LEU A 212 -20.55 4.16 -2.91
C LEU A 212 -21.99 4.19 -3.45
N ARG A 213 -22.31 5.14 -4.34
CA ARG A 213 -23.64 5.18 -4.97
C ARG A 213 -23.91 3.90 -5.77
N ILE A 214 -22.93 3.44 -6.55
CA ILE A 214 -23.04 2.16 -7.28
C ILE A 214 -23.31 1.00 -6.31
N LEU A 215 -22.60 0.95 -5.18
CA LEU A 215 -22.79 -0.09 -4.16
C LEU A 215 -24.19 -0.06 -3.54
N ILE A 216 -24.73 1.14 -3.25
CA ILE A 216 -26.06 1.32 -2.63
C ILE A 216 -27.16 0.84 -3.58
N HIS A 217 -27.01 1.08 -4.88
CA HIS A 217 -27.91 0.57 -5.93
C HIS A 217 -27.64 -0.90 -6.31
N GLY A 218 -26.95 -1.66 -5.46
CA GLY A 218 -26.75 -3.10 -5.66
C GLY A 218 -25.66 -3.48 -6.65
N GLY A 219 -24.90 -2.51 -7.18
CA GLY A 219 -23.85 -2.69 -8.20
C GLY A 219 -22.55 -3.33 -7.72
N HIS A 220 -22.58 -4.11 -6.64
CA HIS A 220 -21.39 -4.75 -6.07
C HIS A 220 -20.61 -5.58 -7.11
N GLN A 221 -21.29 -6.33 -7.97
CA GLN A 221 -20.62 -7.11 -9.04
C GLN A 221 -19.82 -6.23 -10.00
N LEU A 222 -20.34 -5.04 -10.35
CA LEU A 222 -19.63 -4.09 -11.21
C LEU A 222 -18.32 -3.63 -10.57
N LEU A 223 -18.34 -3.35 -9.27
CA LEU A 223 -17.16 -2.89 -8.52
C LEU A 223 -16.01 -3.92 -8.50
N PHE A 224 -16.31 -5.21 -8.66
CA PHE A 224 -15.31 -6.28 -8.67
C PHE A 224 -14.97 -6.80 -10.07
N THR A 225 -15.67 -6.37 -11.11
CA THR A 225 -15.45 -6.83 -12.51
C THR A 225 -14.96 -5.72 -13.44
N GLN A 226 -15.21 -4.45 -13.11
CA GLN A 226 -14.84 -3.29 -13.92
C GLN A 226 -13.66 -2.51 -13.31
N ASN A 227 -13.13 -1.55 -14.05
CA ASN A 227 -12.09 -0.60 -13.64
C ASN A 227 -12.38 0.78 -14.25
N ASP A 228 -11.63 1.81 -13.88
CA ASP A 228 -11.79 3.18 -14.37
C ASP A 228 -10.48 3.77 -14.97
N LEU A 229 -9.52 2.90 -15.30
CA LEU A 229 -8.16 3.29 -15.68
C LEU A 229 -8.10 4.06 -17.00
N THR A 230 -9.05 3.87 -17.89
CA THR A 230 -9.21 4.59 -19.17
C THR A 230 -10.57 5.29 -19.23
N GLU A 231 -10.71 6.33 -20.06
CA GLU A 231 -12.02 6.98 -20.25
C GLU A 231 -13.08 6.00 -20.76
N ASP A 232 -12.72 5.10 -21.69
CA ASP A 232 -13.61 4.04 -22.15
C ASP A 232 -14.06 3.10 -21.01
N SER A 233 -13.16 2.75 -20.08
CA SER A 233 -13.53 1.94 -18.91
C SER A 233 -14.45 2.69 -17.94
N ARG A 234 -14.24 4.02 -17.77
CA ARG A 234 -15.11 4.90 -16.99
C ARG A 234 -16.51 4.96 -17.58
N GLU A 235 -16.63 5.18 -18.88
CA GLU A 235 -17.91 5.23 -19.58
C GLU A 235 -18.63 3.89 -19.51
N LYS A 236 -17.92 2.76 -19.69
CA LYS A 236 -18.49 1.42 -19.55
C LYS A 236 -19.03 1.17 -18.13
N LEU A 237 -18.27 1.55 -17.10
CA LEU A 237 -18.69 1.42 -15.71
C LEU A 237 -19.95 2.26 -15.44
N LEU A 238 -19.97 3.54 -15.85
CA LEU A 238 -21.13 4.41 -15.66
C LEU A 238 -22.36 3.89 -16.42
N LYS A 239 -22.19 3.48 -17.69
CA LYS A 239 -23.29 2.92 -18.49
C LYS A 239 -23.87 1.65 -17.88
N ALA A 240 -23.03 0.80 -17.30
CA ALA A 240 -23.48 -0.39 -16.58
C ALA A 240 -24.17 -0.01 -15.26
N ALA A 241 -23.64 0.98 -14.53
CA ALA A 241 -24.22 1.46 -13.29
C ALA A 241 -25.58 2.14 -13.50
N SER A 242 -25.76 2.95 -14.54
CA SER A 242 -27.02 3.64 -14.83
C SER A 242 -28.19 2.68 -15.11
N LYS A 243 -27.90 1.42 -15.48
CA LYS A 243 -28.95 0.38 -15.61
C LYS A 243 -29.51 -0.10 -14.27
N LEU A 244 -28.85 0.24 -13.15
CA LEU A 244 -29.25 -0.15 -11.80
C LEU A 244 -30.22 0.82 -11.15
N VAL A 245 -30.52 1.96 -11.80
CA VAL A 245 -31.28 3.06 -11.21
C VAL A 245 -32.43 3.44 -12.13
N ASP A 246 -33.63 3.54 -11.56
CA ASP A 246 -34.85 3.90 -12.30
C ASP A 246 -34.91 5.39 -12.66
N SER A 247 -34.20 6.25 -11.92
CA SER A 247 -34.05 7.68 -12.19
C SER A 247 -32.72 8.25 -11.67
N GLY A 248 -31.95 8.87 -12.56
CA GLY A 248 -30.65 9.51 -12.26
C GLY A 248 -29.48 8.90 -13.02
N ASN A 249 -28.57 9.76 -13.49
CA ASN A 249 -27.33 9.33 -14.14
C ASN A 249 -26.18 9.33 -13.12
N PHE A 250 -25.33 8.31 -13.21
CA PHE A 250 -24.02 8.39 -12.57
C PHE A 250 -23.12 9.24 -13.44
N GLU A 251 -22.54 10.27 -12.83
CA GLU A 251 -21.54 11.12 -13.47
C GLU A 251 -20.30 11.16 -12.59
N TRP A 252 -19.15 11.17 -13.25
CA TRP A 252 -17.92 11.48 -12.57
C TRP A 252 -17.85 12.98 -12.32
N PRO A 253 -17.37 13.42 -11.15
CA PRO A 253 -17.11 14.83 -10.91
C PRO A 253 -16.13 15.37 -11.96
N GLU A 254 -16.33 16.63 -12.36
CA GLU A 254 -15.38 17.32 -13.23
C GLU A 254 -14.02 17.41 -12.54
N PRO A 255 -12.91 17.22 -13.28
CA PRO A 255 -11.59 17.37 -12.71
C PRO A 255 -11.41 18.81 -12.23
N VAL A 256 -10.87 18.98 -11.02
CA VAL A 256 -10.50 20.30 -10.51
C VAL A 256 -9.42 20.87 -11.45
N ILE A 257 -9.78 21.92 -12.20
CA ILE A 257 -8.84 22.66 -13.02
C ILE A 257 -7.93 23.42 -12.05
N GLU A 258 -6.65 23.05 -11.98
CA GLU A 258 -5.65 23.83 -11.24
C GLU A 258 -5.56 25.21 -11.90
N SER A 259 -6.09 26.24 -11.23
CA SER A 259 -6.02 27.65 -11.62
C SER A 259 -4.70 28.29 -11.19
#